data_AF-A0A139GX18-F1
#
_entry.id   AF-A0A139GX18-F1
#
_cell.length_a   1.000
_cell.length_b   1.000
_cell.length_c   1.000
_cell.angle_alpha   90.00
_cell.angle_beta   90.00
_cell.angle_gamma   90.00
#
_symmetry.space_group_name_H-M   'P 1'
#
loop_
_entity.id
_entity.type
_entity.pdbx_description
1 polymer ?
#
loop_
_entity_poly.entity_id
_entity_poly.type
_entity_poly.pdbx_seq_one_letter_code
_entity_poly.pdbx_strand_id
1 'polypeptide(L)'
;MSDTEHFRAIEEEEAACPGLPVEDGSYPIYPSRGNPVSMLQLTLDPVLTDFGSSRSALEVNKDWWMPDTHRAPEVLLGVPWDAQVDVWSIGIMALELLEGRNLFHSIDKAHKQYVLPLAVSQYISYMGLPPLWMIHHSNNPVIKTFFDAEGNWIAEPPIPEASLDDFVTSIEDCKEKALFLDFINKILQWDPAKRGQSAHLFCHEWLAKSEPDSTANLAFL
;
A
#
# COMPACT_ATOMS: atom_id res chain seq x y z
N MET A 1 1.29 15.54 -24.57
CA MET A 1 2.23 16.30 -23.74
C MET A 1 2.87 15.30 -22.80
N SER A 2 4.18 15.37 -22.60
CA SER A 2 4.85 14.56 -21.56
C SER A 2 4.47 15.09 -20.17
N ASP A 3 4.53 14.24 -19.14
CA ASP A 3 4.24 14.64 -17.76
C ASP A 3 5.11 15.83 -17.32
N THR A 4 6.37 15.85 -17.77
CA THR A 4 7.32 16.96 -17.53
C THR A 4 6.89 18.28 -18.16
N GLU A 5 6.19 18.25 -19.29
CA GLU A 5 5.60 19.46 -19.90
C GLU A 5 4.34 19.90 -19.16
N HIS A 6 3.57 18.95 -18.61
CA HIS A 6 2.36 19.25 -17.85
C HIS A 6 2.68 19.90 -16.50
N PHE A 7 3.59 19.31 -15.71
CA PHE A 7 3.99 19.87 -14.42
C PHE A 7 4.65 21.24 -14.56
N ARG A 8 5.51 21.41 -15.57
CA ARG A 8 6.14 22.71 -15.85
C ARG A 8 5.13 23.78 -16.24
N ALA A 9 4.10 23.45 -17.02
CA ALA A 9 3.05 24.40 -17.34
C ALA A 9 2.27 24.84 -16.09
N ILE A 10 2.00 23.91 -15.17
CA ILE A 10 1.35 24.22 -13.88
C ILE A 10 2.25 25.11 -13.01
N GLU A 11 3.55 24.80 -12.91
CA GLU A 11 4.53 25.61 -12.18
C GLU A 11 4.66 27.03 -12.75
N GLU A 12 4.72 27.16 -14.08
CA GLU A 12 4.77 28.45 -14.78
C GLU A 12 3.48 29.26 -14.57
N GLU A 13 2.32 28.61 -14.58
CA GLU A 13 1.02 29.25 -14.31
C GLU A 13 0.91 29.73 -12.85
N GLU A 14 1.33 28.91 -11.88
CA GLU A 14 1.33 29.28 -10.46
C GLU A 14 2.33 30.42 -10.19
N ALA A 15 3.50 30.41 -10.84
CA ALA A 15 4.47 31.50 -10.74
C ALA A 15 3.94 32.82 -11.35
N ALA A 16 3.17 32.74 -12.44
CA ALA A 16 2.60 33.91 -13.11
C ALA A 16 1.39 34.49 -12.36
N CYS A 17 0.57 33.64 -11.75
CA CYS A 17 -0.60 34.04 -10.99
C CYS A 17 -0.69 33.12 -9.78
N PRO A 18 -0.14 33.47 -8.60
CA PRO A 18 -0.12 32.59 -7.43
C PRO A 18 -1.51 32.45 -6.79
N GLY A 19 -1.81 31.26 -6.28
CA GLY A 19 -3.07 30.98 -5.59
C GLY A 19 -3.10 31.72 -4.27
N LEU A 20 -4.09 32.60 -4.08
CA LEU A 20 -4.26 33.27 -2.79
C LEU A 20 -4.75 32.25 -1.77
N PRO A 21 -3.99 31.99 -0.69
CA PRO A 21 -4.43 31.08 0.35
C PRO A 21 -5.63 31.65 1.11
N VAL A 22 -6.49 30.76 1.58
CA VAL A 22 -7.54 31.04 2.56
C VAL A 22 -6.98 30.72 3.94
N GLU A 23 -7.00 31.69 4.84
CA GLU A 23 -6.50 31.53 6.22
C GLU A 23 -7.58 30.83 7.08
N ASP A 24 -7.35 29.56 7.47
CA ASP A 24 -8.16 28.88 8.48
C ASP A 24 -7.36 28.69 9.77
N GLY A 25 -7.28 29.78 10.55
CA GLY A 25 -6.83 29.84 11.95
C GLY A 25 -5.35 29.49 12.24
N SER A 26 -4.83 28.41 11.68
CA SER A 26 -3.52 27.84 12.01
C SER A 26 -2.64 27.52 10.79
N TYR A 27 -3.20 27.46 9.58
CA TYR A 27 -2.44 27.27 8.35
C TYR A 27 -3.15 27.84 7.10
N PRO A 28 -2.38 28.26 6.08
CA PRO A 28 -2.93 28.67 4.80
C PRO A 28 -3.46 27.45 4.02
N ILE A 29 -4.71 27.54 3.55
CA ILE A 29 -5.35 26.55 2.67
C ILE A 29 -5.34 27.09 1.24
N TYR A 30 -4.71 26.39 0.31
CA TYR A 30 -4.72 26.78 -1.09
C TYR A 30 -5.92 26.13 -1.82
N PRO A 31 -6.74 26.91 -2.54
CA PRO A 31 -7.81 26.33 -3.35
C PRO A 31 -7.20 25.51 -4.50
N SER A 32 -7.75 24.32 -4.76
CA SER A 32 -7.33 23.50 -5.90
C SER A 32 -7.56 24.25 -7.21
N ARG A 33 -6.52 24.35 -8.05
CA ARG A 33 -6.67 24.88 -9.41
C ARG A 33 -7.23 23.80 -10.32
N GLY A 34 -8.37 24.11 -10.93
CA GLY A 34 -9.05 23.21 -11.85
C GLY A 34 -10.45 23.72 -12.17
N ASN A 35 -10.98 23.28 -13.30
CA ASN A 35 -12.38 23.50 -13.65
C ASN A 35 -13.25 22.97 -12.48
N PRO A 36 -14.29 23.68 -12.00
CA PRO A 36 -15.20 23.18 -10.97
C PRO A 36 -16.04 22.04 -11.56
N VAL A 37 -15.39 20.89 -11.68
CA VAL A 37 -16.03 19.62 -11.97
C VAL A 37 -16.67 19.22 -10.64
N SER A 38 -17.99 19.05 -10.62
CA SER A 38 -18.67 18.58 -9.42
C SER A 38 -18.01 17.28 -8.94
N MET A 39 -18.00 16.96 -7.64
CA MET A 39 -17.47 15.68 -7.13
C MET A 39 -18.05 14.46 -7.87
N LEU A 40 -19.23 14.59 -8.47
CA LEU A 40 -19.91 13.58 -9.28
C LEU A 40 -19.34 13.41 -10.71
N GLN A 41 -18.58 14.37 -11.20
CA GLN A 41 -17.94 14.35 -12.52
C GLN A 41 -16.42 14.13 -12.46
N LEU A 42 -15.83 14.04 -11.26
CA LEU A 42 -14.58 13.33 -11.09
C LEU A 42 -14.88 11.89 -11.49
N THR A 43 -14.48 11.59 -12.71
CA THR A 43 -14.47 10.27 -13.32
C THR A 43 -14.12 9.20 -12.29
N LEU A 44 -14.65 8.00 -12.49
CA LEU A 44 -14.28 6.75 -11.79
C LEU A 44 -12.77 6.40 -11.90
N ASP A 45 -11.93 7.36 -12.33
CA ASP A 45 -10.50 7.26 -12.56
C ASP A 45 -9.76 7.92 -11.39
N PRO A 46 -9.25 7.13 -10.42
CA PRO A 46 -8.45 7.67 -9.33
C PRO A 46 -7.15 8.29 -9.86
N VAL A 47 -6.76 9.45 -9.31
CA VAL A 47 -5.51 10.15 -9.63
C VAL A 47 -4.62 10.19 -8.40
N LEU A 48 -3.35 9.79 -8.56
CA LEU A 48 -2.35 9.92 -7.50
C LEU A 48 -2.05 11.40 -7.25
N THR A 49 -2.05 11.77 -5.97
CA THR A 49 -1.84 13.14 -5.50
C THR A 49 -0.90 13.14 -4.29
N ASP A 50 -0.52 14.33 -3.83
CA ASP A 50 0.33 14.56 -2.66
C ASP A 50 1.71 13.86 -2.73
N PHE A 51 2.58 14.40 -3.58
CA PHE A 51 3.98 13.95 -3.71
C PHE A 51 4.93 14.57 -2.68
N GLY A 52 4.43 15.28 -1.66
CA GLY A 52 5.27 15.92 -0.62
C GLY A 52 6.11 14.93 0.19
N SER A 53 5.74 13.65 0.08
CA SER A 53 6.32 12.51 0.76
C SER A 53 7.13 11.60 -0.19
N SER A 54 7.21 11.91 -1.48
CA SER A 54 7.95 11.08 -2.45
C SER A 54 9.44 10.93 -2.12
N ARG A 55 10.07 9.86 -2.63
CA ARG A 55 11.52 9.65 -2.56
C ARG A 55 12.11 9.44 -3.94
N SER A 56 13.37 9.80 -4.07
CA SER A 56 14.14 9.55 -5.28
C SER A 56 14.40 8.05 -5.44
N ALA A 57 14.07 7.51 -6.62
CA ALA A 57 14.45 6.15 -7.01
C ALA A 57 15.95 6.01 -7.32
N LEU A 58 16.69 7.12 -7.42
CA LEU A 58 18.13 7.12 -7.69
C LEU A 58 18.97 6.93 -6.43
N GLU A 59 18.37 7.06 -5.25
CA GLU A 59 19.03 6.96 -3.96
C GLU A 59 18.69 5.62 -3.28
N VAL A 60 19.59 5.16 -2.40
CA VAL A 60 19.31 3.98 -1.56
C VAL A 60 18.51 4.42 -0.34
N ASN A 61 17.21 4.15 -0.35
CA ASN A 61 16.33 4.50 0.76
C ASN A 61 16.45 3.48 1.90
N LYS A 62 16.55 3.98 3.14
CA LYS A 62 16.75 3.18 4.37
C LYS A 62 16.02 3.75 5.59
N ASP A 63 15.33 4.87 5.41
CA ASP A 63 14.57 5.53 6.46
C ASP A 63 13.30 4.75 6.80
N TRP A 64 12.81 4.96 8.02
CA TRP A 64 11.53 4.43 8.48
C TRP A 64 10.41 5.21 7.80
N TRP A 65 9.80 4.59 6.81
CA TRP A 65 8.86 5.21 5.90
C TRP A 65 7.51 4.46 5.91
N MET A 66 6.49 5.09 5.31
CA MET A 66 5.12 4.59 5.17
C MET A 66 4.27 4.62 6.46
N PRO A 67 2.93 4.76 6.32
CA PRO A 67 1.99 4.59 7.43
C PRO A 67 2.08 3.18 8.05
N ASP A 68 1.77 3.07 9.35
CA ASP A 68 1.90 1.81 10.09
C ASP A 68 1.10 0.65 9.50
N THR A 69 -0.08 0.91 8.96
CA THR A 69 -0.97 -0.12 8.39
C THR A 69 -0.57 -0.56 6.97
N HIS A 70 0.21 0.26 6.26
CA HIS A 70 0.58 0.05 4.86
C HIS A 70 2.06 -0.26 4.66
N ARG A 71 2.85 -0.31 5.74
CA ARG A 71 4.30 -0.44 5.69
C ARG A 71 4.73 -1.72 4.99
N ALA A 72 5.67 -1.63 4.06
CA ALA A 72 6.24 -2.80 3.39
C ALA A 72 7.18 -3.59 4.33
N PRO A 73 7.32 -4.91 4.15
CA PRO A 73 8.13 -5.75 5.01
C PRO A 73 9.62 -5.34 5.02
N GLU A 74 10.16 -4.89 3.89
CA GLU A 74 11.54 -4.39 3.82
C GLU A 74 11.74 -3.14 4.70
N VAL A 75 10.77 -2.22 4.75
CA VAL A 75 10.81 -1.06 5.63
C VAL A 75 10.64 -1.47 7.09
N LEU A 76 9.71 -2.38 7.37
CA LEU A 76 9.46 -2.95 8.70
C LEU A 76 10.73 -3.61 9.28
N LEU A 77 11.44 -4.38 8.44
CA LEU A 77 12.67 -5.07 8.80
C LEU A 77 13.90 -4.15 8.70
N GLY A 78 13.78 -2.89 8.31
CA GLY A 78 14.93 -1.98 8.16
C GLY A 78 15.93 -2.43 7.09
N VAL A 79 15.46 -3.10 6.05
CA VAL A 79 16.20 -3.46 4.83
C VAL A 79 16.03 -2.29 3.84
N PRO A 80 17.04 -1.99 2.99
CA PRO A 80 16.89 -0.98 1.96
C PRO A 80 15.70 -1.26 1.06
N TRP A 81 15.01 -0.21 0.63
CA TRP A 81 13.76 -0.33 -0.11
C TRP A 81 13.76 0.53 -1.38
N ASP A 82 12.91 0.16 -2.32
CA ASP A 82 12.74 0.79 -3.63
C ASP A 82 11.25 0.99 -3.96
N ALA A 83 10.92 1.26 -5.23
CA ALA A 83 9.54 1.47 -5.68
C ALA A 83 8.58 0.29 -5.42
N GLN A 84 9.08 -0.91 -5.10
CA GLN A 84 8.24 -2.05 -4.75
C GLN A 84 7.41 -1.81 -3.48
N VAL A 85 7.79 -0.86 -2.62
CA VAL A 85 6.98 -0.47 -1.45
C VAL A 85 5.61 0.08 -1.86
N ASP A 86 5.51 0.71 -3.04
CA ASP A 86 4.25 1.23 -3.58
C ASP A 86 3.37 0.09 -4.11
N VAL A 87 3.97 -0.94 -4.71
CA VAL A 87 3.23 -2.14 -5.10
C VAL A 87 2.64 -2.85 -3.87
N TRP A 88 3.41 -2.93 -2.79
CA TRP A 88 2.92 -3.47 -1.51
C TRP A 88 1.74 -2.65 -0.99
N SER A 89 1.86 -1.32 -0.93
CA SER A 89 0.79 -0.46 -0.40
C SER A 89 -0.49 -0.56 -1.23
N ILE A 90 -0.39 -0.72 -2.55
CA ILE A 90 -1.54 -1.00 -3.43
C ILE A 90 -2.23 -2.31 -3.06
N GLY A 91 -1.47 -3.37 -2.75
CA GLY A 91 -2.06 -4.65 -2.31
C GLY A 91 -2.80 -4.54 -0.98
N ILE A 92 -2.24 -3.81 -0.02
CA ILE A 92 -2.89 -3.53 1.26
C ILE A 92 -4.16 -2.70 1.04
N MET A 93 -4.08 -1.65 0.22
CA MET A 93 -5.22 -0.79 -0.11
C MET A 93 -6.33 -1.57 -0.81
N ALA A 94 -6.01 -2.48 -1.74
CA ALA A 94 -7.01 -3.31 -2.41
C ALA A 94 -7.78 -4.20 -1.43
N LEU A 95 -7.09 -4.80 -0.45
CA LEU A 95 -7.72 -5.58 0.62
C LEU A 95 -8.58 -4.71 1.54
N GLU A 96 -8.09 -3.53 1.91
CA GLU A 96 -8.82 -2.59 2.77
C GLU A 96 -10.09 -2.07 2.11
N LEU A 97 -10.02 -1.71 0.83
CA LEU A 97 -11.18 -1.27 0.05
C LEU A 97 -12.21 -2.40 -0.14
N LEU A 98 -11.76 -3.64 -0.31
CA LEU A 98 -12.63 -4.79 -0.52
C LEU A 98 -13.36 -5.21 0.77
N GLU A 99 -12.66 -5.21 1.91
CA GLU A 99 -13.20 -5.73 3.18
C GLU A 99 -13.66 -4.62 4.15
N GLY A 100 -13.35 -3.36 3.87
CA GLY A 100 -13.66 -2.22 4.75
C GLY A 100 -12.88 -2.25 6.07
N ARG A 101 -11.78 -3.01 6.15
CA ARG A 101 -10.95 -3.18 7.35
C ARG A 101 -9.48 -3.41 6.99
N ASN A 102 -8.59 -2.97 7.89
CA ASN A 102 -7.14 -3.16 7.72
C ASN A 102 -6.73 -4.63 7.82
N LEU A 103 -5.73 -5.02 7.02
CA LEU A 103 -5.10 -6.35 7.13
C LEU A 103 -4.26 -6.50 8.41
N PHE A 104 -3.55 -5.43 8.77
CA PHE A 104 -2.66 -5.38 9.93
C PHE A 104 -3.16 -4.43 11.00
N HIS A 105 -3.10 -4.89 12.25
CA HIS A 105 -3.47 -4.13 13.44
C HIS A 105 -2.30 -4.15 14.41
N SER A 106 -1.27 -3.37 14.10
CA SER A 106 0.00 -3.34 14.84
C SER A 106 -0.01 -2.40 16.05
N ILE A 107 -1.16 -1.84 16.39
CA ILE A 107 -1.32 -0.92 17.52
C ILE A 107 -1.84 -1.71 18.73
N ASP A 108 -1.11 -1.65 19.83
CA ASP A 108 -1.61 -2.12 21.11
C ASP A 108 -2.82 -1.29 21.54
N LYS A 109 -3.97 -1.94 21.72
CA LYS A 109 -5.23 -1.29 22.11
C LYS A 109 -5.13 -0.66 23.51
N ALA A 110 -4.28 -1.16 24.40
CA ALA A 110 -4.12 -0.63 25.75
C ALA A 110 -3.34 0.69 25.75
N HIS A 111 -2.20 0.73 25.06
CA HIS A 111 -1.29 1.88 25.09
C HIS A 111 -1.37 2.79 23.86
N LYS A 112 -2.14 2.41 22.83
CA LYS A 112 -2.26 3.09 21.52
C LYS A 112 -0.89 3.31 20.86
N GLN A 113 0.02 2.37 21.03
CA GLN A 113 1.37 2.43 20.48
C GLN A 113 1.60 1.32 19.47
N TYR A 114 2.43 1.61 18.47
CA TYR A 114 2.90 0.63 17.52
C TYR A 114 3.80 -0.40 18.21
N VAL A 115 3.49 -1.69 18.07
CA VAL A 115 4.26 -2.79 18.65
C VAL A 115 4.90 -3.60 17.54
N LEU A 116 6.21 -3.39 17.34
CA LEU A 116 6.98 -4.03 16.27
C LEU A 116 6.88 -5.57 16.24
N PRO A 117 7.08 -6.32 17.34
CA PRO A 117 6.97 -7.79 17.28
C PRO A 117 5.54 -8.26 16.98
N LEU A 118 4.52 -7.52 17.39
CA LEU A 118 3.13 -7.81 17.02
C LEU A 118 2.89 -7.59 15.52
N ALA A 119 3.47 -6.53 14.95
CA ALA A 119 3.42 -6.32 13.50
C ALA A 119 4.07 -7.48 12.74
N VAL A 120 5.29 -7.86 13.13
CA VAL A 120 6.03 -8.94 12.46
C VAL A 120 5.28 -10.28 12.58
N SER A 121 4.68 -10.60 13.73
CA SER A 121 3.93 -11.85 13.89
C SER A 121 2.68 -11.91 12.99
N GLN A 122 2.02 -10.78 12.75
CA GLN A 122 0.91 -10.70 11.79
C GLN A 122 1.37 -10.88 10.34
N TYR A 123 2.55 -10.38 9.97
CA TYR A 123 3.10 -10.58 8.63
C TYR A 123 3.43 -12.06 8.41
N ILE A 124 4.00 -12.70 9.45
CA ILE A 124 4.28 -14.15 9.44
C ILE A 124 2.99 -14.97 9.30
N SER A 125 1.91 -14.53 9.95
CA SER A 125 0.60 -15.20 9.88
C SER A 125 0.11 -15.35 8.43
N TYR A 126 0.19 -14.29 7.62
CA TYR A 126 -0.31 -14.32 6.23
C TYR A 126 0.70 -14.84 5.20
N MET A 127 2.01 -14.64 5.42
CA MET A 127 3.04 -14.90 4.41
C MET A 127 4.05 -16.00 4.79
N GLY A 128 3.94 -16.57 5.98
CA GLY A 128 4.97 -17.44 6.56
C GLY A 128 6.21 -16.67 7.02
N LEU A 129 7.25 -17.40 7.44
CA LEU A 129 8.48 -16.79 7.97
C LEU A 129 9.22 -15.96 6.89
N PRO A 130 9.83 -14.83 7.27
CA PRO A 130 10.65 -14.05 6.35
C PRO A 130 11.88 -14.84 5.89
N PRO A 131 12.40 -14.58 4.67
CA PRO A 131 13.67 -15.13 4.23
C PRO A 131 14.80 -14.78 5.21
N LEU A 132 15.63 -15.76 5.55
CA LEU A 132 16.74 -15.61 6.49
C LEU A 132 17.69 -14.45 6.14
N TRP A 133 17.90 -14.21 4.84
CA TRP A 133 18.73 -13.10 4.39
C TRP A 133 18.19 -11.74 4.83
N MET A 134 16.86 -11.53 4.85
CA MET A 134 16.27 -10.26 5.27
C MET A 134 16.50 -10.01 6.76
N ILE A 135 16.38 -11.06 7.59
CA ILE A 135 16.66 -10.99 9.03
C ILE A 135 18.12 -10.58 9.26
N HIS A 136 19.06 -11.21 8.56
CA HIS A 136 20.50 -10.90 8.70
C HIS A 136 20.86 -9.49 8.21
N HIS A 137 20.28 -9.04 7.10
CA HIS A 137 20.54 -7.73 6.49
C HIS A 137 19.74 -6.59 7.13
N SER A 138 18.83 -6.90 8.06
CA SER A 138 18.11 -5.90 8.84
C SER A 138 19.09 -4.93 9.53
N ASN A 139 18.91 -3.63 9.30
CA ASN A 139 19.63 -2.59 10.03
C ASN A 139 19.01 -2.32 11.41
N ASN A 140 17.87 -2.93 11.73
CA ASN A 140 17.23 -2.82 13.03
C ASN A 140 17.69 -3.98 13.93
N PRO A 141 18.51 -3.72 14.97
CA PRO A 141 19.03 -4.80 15.83
C PRO A 141 17.92 -5.53 16.60
N VAL A 142 16.77 -4.89 16.84
CA VAL A 142 15.65 -5.49 17.58
C VAL A 142 15.00 -6.60 16.76
N ILE A 143 14.91 -6.45 15.42
CA ILE A 143 14.37 -7.49 14.52
C ILE A 143 15.12 -8.81 14.69
N LYS A 144 16.44 -8.75 14.83
CA LYS A 144 17.30 -9.93 14.99
C LYS A 144 17.04 -10.69 16.29
N THR A 145 16.47 -10.04 17.31
CA THR A 145 16.14 -10.69 18.58
C THR A 145 14.84 -11.49 18.52
N PHE A 146 14.05 -11.34 17.46
CA PHE A 146 12.77 -12.05 17.30
C PHE A 146 12.92 -13.44 16.69
N PHE A 147 14.10 -13.78 16.18
CA PHE A 147 14.37 -15.02 15.48
C PHE A 147 15.58 -15.75 16.07
N ASP A 148 15.58 -17.08 15.99
CA ASP A 148 16.76 -17.89 16.27
C ASP A 148 17.76 -17.88 15.10
N ALA A 149 18.84 -18.66 15.20
CA ALA A 149 19.89 -18.72 14.18
C ALA A 149 19.40 -19.34 12.86
N GLU A 150 18.36 -20.17 12.92
CA GLU A 150 17.74 -20.85 11.78
C GLU A 150 16.61 -20.02 11.14
N GLY A 151 16.21 -18.90 11.76
CA GLY A 151 15.16 -18.00 11.28
C GLY A 151 13.77 -18.32 11.81
N ASN A 152 13.64 -19.17 12.83
CA ASN A 152 12.35 -19.46 13.46
C ASN A 152 11.96 -18.34 14.43
N TRP A 153 10.66 -18.08 14.54
CA TRP A 153 10.10 -17.08 15.44
C TRP A 153 10.25 -17.49 16.91
N ILE A 154 10.86 -16.62 17.73
CA ILE A 154 11.07 -16.82 19.18
C ILE A 154 10.56 -15.67 20.05
N ALA A 155 9.97 -14.62 19.44
CA ALA A 155 9.47 -13.48 20.21
C ALA A 155 8.17 -13.80 20.96
N GLU A 156 7.86 -13.00 21.97
CA GLU A 156 6.73 -13.23 22.89
C GLU A 156 5.35 -13.28 22.21
N PRO A 157 4.98 -12.37 21.28
CA PRO A 157 3.67 -12.44 20.64
C PRO A 157 3.53 -13.74 19.84
N PRO A 158 2.48 -14.55 20.07
CA PRO A 158 2.24 -15.71 19.24
C PRO A 158 1.94 -15.26 17.81
N ILE A 159 2.25 -16.12 16.84
CA ILE A 159 1.81 -15.94 15.45
C ILE A 159 0.30 -16.21 15.42
N PRO A 160 -0.54 -15.23 15.06
CA PRO A 160 -1.97 -15.46 14.93
C PRO A 160 -2.26 -16.54 13.87
N GLU A 161 -3.32 -17.31 14.05
CA GLU A 161 -3.88 -18.13 12.98
C GLU A 161 -4.73 -17.21 12.09
N ALA A 162 -4.23 -16.90 10.90
CA ALA A 162 -4.97 -16.15 9.89
C ALA A 162 -4.55 -16.62 8.50
N SER A 163 -5.45 -16.47 7.54
CA SER A 163 -5.19 -16.72 6.13
C SER A 163 -5.81 -15.62 5.30
N LEU A 164 -5.27 -15.37 4.10
CA LEU A 164 -5.88 -14.44 3.16
C LEU A 164 -7.26 -14.95 2.69
N ASP A 165 -7.45 -16.26 2.64
CA ASP A 165 -8.75 -16.84 2.24
C ASP A 165 -9.84 -16.52 3.27
N ASP A 166 -9.55 -16.67 4.56
CA ASP A 166 -10.46 -16.31 5.65
C ASP A 166 -10.63 -14.79 5.78
N PHE A 167 -9.60 -14.02 5.41
CA PHE A 167 -9.68 -12.57 5.43
C PHE A 167 -10.63 -12.04 4.37
N VAL A 168 -10.62 -12.62 3.17
CA VAL A 168 -11.45 -12.20 2.03
C VAL A 168 -12.84 -12.83 2.14
N THR A 169 -13.80 -12.06 2.63
CA THR A 169 -15.18 -12.47 2.88
C THR A 169 -16.19 -11.78 1.95
N SER A 170 -15.79 -10.66 1.31
CA SER A 170 -16.66 -9.89 0.42
C SER A 170 -16.90 -10.58 -0.93
N ILE A 171 -16.04 -11.52 -1.33
CA ILE A 171 -16.17 -12.29 -2.58
C ILE A 171 -16.57 -13.72 -2.23
N GLU A 172 -17.61 -14.24 -2.89
CA GLU A 172 -18.03 -15.64 -2.72
C GLU A 172 -16.91 -16.61 -3.11
N ASP A 173 -16.92 -17.82 -2.54
CA ASP A 173 -15.96 -18.87 -2.85
C ASP A 173 -16.18 -19.39 -4.29
N CYS A 174 -15.58 -18.69 -5.23
CA CYS A 174 -15.71 -18.90 -6.66
C CYS A 174 -14.42 -18.55 -7.39
N LYS A 175 -14.45 -18.67 -8.73
CA LYS A 175 -13.29 -18.35 -9.58
C LYS A 175 -12.77 -16.93 -9.38
N GLU A 176 -13.64 -15.97 -9.07
CA GLU A 176 -13.24 -14.58 -8.83
C GLU A 176 -12.38 -14.44 -7.58
N LYS A 177 -12.80 -15.05 -6.45
CA LYS A 177 -12.00 -15.07 -5.21
C LYS A 177 -10.63 -15.71 -5.44
N ALA A 178 -10.58 -16.82 -6.16
CA ALA A 178 -9.31 -17.48 -6.49
C ALA A 178 -8.37 -16.56 -7.30
N LEU A 179 -8.89 -15.81 -8.28
CA LEU A 179 -8.10 -14.86 -9.07
C LEU A 179 -7.66 -13.64 -8.26
N PHE A 180 -8.51 -13.14 -7.36
CA PHE A 180 -8.15 -12.04 -6.45
C PHE A 180 -7.03 -12.47 -5.49
N LEU A 181 -7.17 -13.63 -4.86
CA LEU A 181 -6.15 -14.16 -3.97
C LEU A 181 -4.84 -14.42 -4.71
N ASP A 182 -4.89 -14.93 -5.95
CA ASP A 182 -3.71 -15.10 -6.79
C ASP A 182 -3.03 -13.75 -7.13
N PHE A 183 -3.82 -12.68 -7.35
CA PHE A 183 -3.31 -11.32 -7.51
C PHE A 183 -2.62 -10.80 -6.24
N ILE A 184 -3.30 -10.89 -5.10
CA ILE A 184 -2.78 -10.43 -3.80
C ILE A 184 -1.54 -11.22 -3.38
N ASN A 185 -1.50 -12.54 -3.60
CA ASN A 185 -0.33 -13.36 -3.29
C ASN A 185 0.90 -12.98 -4.13
N LYS A 186 0.74 -12.48 -5.36
CA LYS A 186 1.86 -11.93 -6.14
C LYS A 186 2.38 -10.60 -5.57
N ILE A 187 1.56 -9.86 -4.83
CA ILE A 187 1.92 -8.57 -4.22
C ILE A 187 2.50 -8.76 -2.81
N LEU A 188 1.84 -9.55 -1.97
CA LEU A 188 2.23 -9.77 -0.57
C LEU A 188 3.36 -10.80 -0.47
N GLN A 189 4.55 -10.33 -0.81
CA GLN A 189 5.81 -11.07 -0.73
C GLN A 189 6.76 -10.34 0.22
N TRP A 190 7.43 -11.11 1.09
CA TRP A 190 8.52 -10.61 1.95
C TRP A 190 9.64 -9.97 1.13
N ASP A 191 10.12 -10.70 0.12
CA ASP A 191 11.22 -10.29 -0.74
C ASP A 191 10.69 -9.37 -1.86
N PRO A 192 11.09 -8.08 -1.90
CA PRO A 192 10.61 -7.16 -2.93
C PRO A 192 10.99 -7.61 -4.35
N ALA A 193 12.05 -8.41 -4.52
CA ALA A 193 12.44 -8.94 -5.83
C ALA A 193 11.51 -10.08 -6.32
N LYS A 194 10.79 -10.75 -5.40
CA LYS A 194 9.78 -11.76 -5.72
C LYS A 194 8.39 -11.16 -5.88
N ARG A 195 8.17 -9.94 -5.39
CA ARG A 195 6.93 -9.19 -5.55
C ARG A 195 6.68 -8.89 -7.02
N GLY A 196 5.43 -9.04 -7.45
CA GLY A 196 5.00 -8.77 -8.81
C GLY A 196 5.38 -7.36 -9.24
N GLN A 197 5.86 -7.22 -10.47
CA GLN A 197 6.13 -5.91 -11.06
C GLN A 197 4.81 -5.26 -11.47
N SER A 198 4.67 -3.95 -11.27
CA SER A 198 3.44 -3.20 -11.57
C SER A 198 2.92 -3.46 -12.99
N ALA A 199 3.80 -3.44 -13.99
CA ALA A 199 3.46 -3.72 -15.38
C ALA A 199 2.86 -5.12 -15.62
N HIS A 200 3.32 -6.14 -14.89
CA HIS A 200 2.77 -7.49 -14.99
C HIS A 200 1.46 -7.64 -14.20
N LEU A 201 1.39 -7.01 -13.03
CA LEU A 201 0.20 -6.99 -12.18
C LEU A 201 -0.98 -6.29 -12.87
N PHE A 202 -0.71 -5.22 -13.63
CA PHE A 202 -1.74 -4.51 -14.39
C PHE A 202 -2.46 -5.40 -15.40
N CYS A 203 -1.75 -6.38 -15.98
CA CYS A 203 -2.31 -7.34 -16.94
C CYS A 203 -2.91 -8.59 -16.28
N HIS A 204 -3.04 -8.62 -14.94
CA HIS A 204 -3.54 -9.79 -14.24
C HIS A 204 -5.01 -10.09 -14.60
N GLU A 205 -5.37 -11.37 -14.74
CA GLU A 205 -6.72 -11.79 -15.18
C GLU A 205 -7.83 -11.23 -14.27
N TRP A 206 -7.54 -11.04 -12.98
CA TRP A 206 -8.47 -10.42 -12.03
C TRP A 206 -8.83 -8.97 -12.42
N LEU A 207 -7.83 -8.14 -12.75
CA LEU A 207 -8.05 -6.75 -13.16
C LEU A 207 -8.60 -6.65 -14.59
N ALA A 208 -8.16 -7.53 -15.49
CA ALA A 208 -8.54 -7.49 -16.90
C ALA A 208 -10.02 -7.85 -17.18
N LYS A 209 -10.76 -8.35 -16.18
CA LYS A 209 -12.17 -8.75 -16.32
C LYS A 209 -13.19 -7.64 -16.14
N SER A 210 -12.77 -6.42 -15.79
CA SER A 210 -13.67 -5.30 -15.57
C SER A 210 -14.14 -4.63 -16.87
N GLU A 211 -14.52 -5.39 -17.90
CA GLU A 211 -15.44 -4.82 -18.90
C GLU A 211 -16.84 -4.86 -18.27
N PRO A 212 -17.51 -3.72 -18.06
CA PRO A 212 -18.89 -3.74 -17.62
C PRO A 212 -19.72 -4.48 -18.68
N ASP A 213 -20.46 -5.48 -18.25
CA ASP A 213 -21.49 -6.12 -19.07
C ASP A 213 -22.41 -5.00 -19.57
N SER A 214 -22.29 -4.66 -20.85
CA SER A 214 -22.99 -3.54 -21.52
C SER A 214 -24.52 -3.73 -21.62
N THR A 215 -25.09 -4.61 -20.80
CA THR A 215 -26.51 -4.98 -20.80
C THR A 215 -27.19 -4.97 -19.43
N ALA A 216 -26.51 -4.62 -18.34
CA ALA A 216 -27.16 -4.54 -17.03
C ALA A 216 -27.42 -3.07 -16.59
N ASN A 217 -28.71 -2.69 -16.65
CA ASN A 217 -29.37 -1.58 -15.95
C ASN A 217 -29.30 -0.16 -16.55
N LEU A 218 -30.06 0.04 -17.63
CA LEU A 218 -30.85 1.28 -17.84
C LEU A 218 -32.32 1.11 -17.40
N ALA A 219 -32.57 0.25 -16.43
CA ALA A 219 -33.88 0.11 -15.81
C ALA A 219 -33.73 0.37 -14.31
N PHE A 220 -33.71 1.65 -13.95
CA PHE A 220 -34.14 2.27 -12.69
C PHE A 220 -33.37 3.58 -12.52
N LEU A 221 -33.84 4.61 -13.24
CA LEU A 221 -34.04 5.99 -12.79
C LEU A 221 -34.92 6.68 -13.83
#